data_AF-A0A0G2J798-F1
#
_entry.id   AF-A0A0G2J798-F1
#
_cell.length_a   1.000
_cell.length_b   1.000
_cell.length_c   1.000
_cell.angle_alpha   90.00
_cell.angle_beta   90.00
_cell.angle_gamma   90.00
#
_symmetry.space_group_name_H-M   'P 1'
#
loop_
_entity.id
_entity.type
_entity.pdbx_description
1 polymer ?
#
loop_
_entity_poly.entity_id
_entity_poly.type
_entity_poly.pdbx_seq_one_letter_code
_entity_poly.pdbx_strand_id
1 'polypeptide(L)'
;MLRERGTKQLVIAGVMTEHCGSTSVRMAANLEVVGEAARVLLVEHACTAWAKVGSDAETVYGVSVECFRGEFAEVMETVEVVGAVGRLNVNHKT
;
A
#
# COMPACT_ATOMS: atom_id res chain seq x y z
N MET A 1 -3.73 -2.65 -18.34
CA MET A 1 -3.33 -1.32 -17.87
C MET A 1 -1.99 -1.28 -17.12
N LEU A 2 -1.86 -1.79 -15.89
CA LEU A 2 -0.63 -1.61 -15.08
C LEU A 2 0.63 -2.18 -15.74
N ARG A 3 0.54 -3.44 -16.20
CA ARG A 3 1.63 -4.13 -16.94
C ARG A 3 1.94 -3.45 -18.27
N GLU A 4 0.92 -3.07 -19.04
CA GLU A 4 1.08 -2.38 -20.34
C GLU A 4 1.80 -1.03 -20.19
N ARG A 5 1.58 -0.33 -19.07
CA ARG A 5 2.28 0.92 -18.75
C ARG A 5 3.67 0.70 -18.15
N GLY A 6 4.11 -0.55 -18.01
CA GLY A 6 5.40 -0.89 -17.43
C GLY A 6 5.54 -0.47 -15.96
N THR A 7 4.42 -0.37 -15.22
CA THR A 7 4.42 0.09 -13.82
C THR A 7 5.27 -0.83 -12.95
N LYS A 8 6.26 -0.28 -12.24
CA LYS A 8 7.21 -1.03 -11.41
C LYS A 8 7.01 -0.87 -9.90
N GLN A 9 5.99 -0.12 -9.50
CA GLN A 9 5.67 0.08 -8.10
C GLN A 9 4.20 0.45 -7.98
N LEU A 10 3.52 -0.08 -6.97
CA LEU A 10 2.13 0.25 -6.69
C LEU A 10 2.04 0.83 -5.27
N VAL A 11 1.60 2.08 -5.16
CA VAL A 11 1.36 2.75 -3.88
C VAL A 11 -0.14 2.71 -3.59
N ILE A 12 -0.52 2.14 -2.44
CA ILE A 12 -1.91 1.92 -2.04
C ILE A 12 -2.24 2.79 -0.83
N ALA A 13 -3.30 3.57 -0.95
CA ALA A 13 -3.91 4.36 0.11
C ALA A 13 -5.44 4.34 -0.06
N GLY A 14 -6.21 4.49 1.03
CA GLY A 14 -7.67 4.61 0.96
C GLY A 14 -8.46 3.92 2.09
N VAL A 15 -9.75 3.67 1.81
CA VAL A 15 -10.75 3.13 2.76
C VAL A 15 -11.46 1.92 2.14
N MET A 16 -11.67 0.78 2.81
CA MET A 16 -11.29 0.38 4.17
C MET A 16 -10.10 -0.61 4.15
N THR A 17 -9.17 -0.47 5.09
CA THR A 17 -7.91 -1.25 5.15
C THR A 17 -8.16 -2.75 5.23
N GLU A 18 -9.12 -3.19 6.03
CA GLU A 18 -9.43 -4.60 6.27
C GLU A 18 -10.25 -5.26 5.14
N HIS A 19 -10.86 -4.47 4.25
CA HIS A 19 -11.79 -4.96 3.22
C HIS A 19 -11.26 -4.76 1.79
N CYS A 20 -11.46 -3.57 1.23
CA CYS A 20 -11.00 -3.26 -0.13
C CYS A 20 -9.47 -3.15 -0.17
N GLY A 21 -8.86 -2.59 0.87
CA GLY A 21 -7.42 -2.49 1.01
C GLY A 21 -6.77 -3.88 1.05
N SER A 22 -7.24 -4.75 1.94
CA SER A 22 -6.69 -6.09 2.15
C SER A 22 -6.72 -6.95 0.89
N THR A 23 -7.85 -6.97 0.18
CA THR A 23 -8.01 -7.74 -1.05
C THR A 23 -7.10 -7.20 -2.15
N SER A 24 -7.00 -5.88 -2.30
CA SER A 24 -6.15 -5.23 -3.31
C SER A 24 -4.66 -5.45 -3.03
N VAL A 25 -4.21 -5.29 -1.79
CA VAL A 25 -2.81 -5.50 -1.37
C VAL A 25 -2.40 -6.95 -1.61
N ARG A 26 -3.20 -7.90 -1.11
CA ARG A 26 -2.90 -9.34 -1.25
C ARG A 26 -2.89 -9.77 -2.71
N MET A 27 -3.86 -9.32 -3.51
CA MET A 27 -3.90 -9.68 -4.93
C MET A 27 -2.81 -9.00 -5.75
N ALA A 28 -2.43 -7.76 -5.44
CA ALA A 28 -1.33 -7.08 -6.11
C ALA A 28 -0.01 -7.84 -5.92
N ALA A 29 0.25 -8.32 -4.69
CA ALA A 29 1.40 -9.14 -4.35
C ALA A 29 1.34 -10.53 -5.02
N ASN A 30 0.27 -11.29 -4.78
CA ASN A 30 0.14 -12.67 -5.28
C ASN A 30 0.15 -12.79 -6.81
N LEU A 31 -0.42 -11.80 -7.51
CA LEU A 31 -0.42 -11.77 -8.98
C LEU A 31 0.79 -11.06 -9.56
N GLU A 32 1.68 -10.53 -8.71
CA GLU A 32 2.87 -9.75 -9.09
C GLU A 32 2.55 -8.69 -10.14
N VAL A 33 1.50 -7.89 -9.92
CA VAL A 33 0.92 -7.02 -10.96
C VAL A 33 1.89 -5.94 -11.47
N VAL A 34 2.95 -5.68 -10.71
CA VAL A 34 4.06 -4.77 -11.05
C VAL A 34 5.39 -5.50 -11.36
N GLY A 35 5.42 -6.84 -11.26
CA GLY A 35 6.58 -7.73 -11.49
C GLY A 35 7.23 -8.28 -10.21
N GLU A 36 8.03 -9.36 -10.31
CA GLU A 36 8.70 -10.02 -9.17
C GLU A 36 9.58 -9.08 -8.32
N ALA A 37 10.31 -8.16 -8.97
CA ALA A 37 11.22 -7.24 -8.30
C ALA A 37 10.55 -5.92 -7.86
N ALA A 38 9.26 -5.75 -8.14
CA ALA A 38 8.54 -4.51 -7.96
C ALA A 38 7.73 -4.51 -6.68
N ARG A 39 7.69 -3.36 -5.99
CA ARG A 39 7.13 -3.28 -4.63
C ARG A 39 5.68 -2.79 -4.61
N VAL A 40 4.87 -3.48 -3.81
CA VAL A 40 3.59 -2.95 -3.32
C VAL A 40 3.89 -2.20 -2.02
N LEU A 41 3.49 -0.93 -1.98
CA LEU A 41 3.61 -0.06 -0.81
C LEU A 41 2.23 0.23 -0.27
N LEU A 42 2.04 0.06 1.04
CA LEU A 42 0.88 0.56 1.76
C LEU A 42 1.26 1.84 2.51
N VAL A 43 0.49 2.91 2.31
CA VAL A 43 0.75 4.18 2.97
C VAL A 43 0.09 4.21 4.34
N GLU A 44 0.91 4.12 5.38
CA GLU A 44 0.53 4.30 6.77
C GLU A 44 -0.01 5.73 6.97
N HIS A 45 -1.09 5.84 7.75
CA HIS A 45 -1.84 7.08 8.00
C HIS A 45 -2.60 7.68 6.80
N ALA A 46 -2.52 7.10 5.61
CA ALA A 46 -3.42 7.39 4.48
C ALA A 46 -4.46 6.27 4.25
N CYS A 47 -4.60 5.38 5.24
CA CYS A 47 -5.55 4.28 5.26
C CYS A 47 -6.39 4.34 6.54
N THR A 48 -7.64 3.89 6.48
CA THR A 48 -8.48 3.80 7.69
C THR A 48 -9.27 2.50 7.75
N ALA A 49 -9.71 2.13 8.94
CA ALA A 49 -10.57 0.97 9.20
C ALA A 49 -11.79 1.38 10.01
N TRP A 50 -12.80 0.51 10.07
CA TRP A 50 -13.95 0.69 10.95
C TRP A 50 -13.94 -0.33 12.09
N ALA A 51 -14.51 0.08 13.22
CA ALA A 51 -14.78 -0.84 14.31
C ALA A 51 -15.64 -2.02 13.84
N LYS A 52 -15.37 -3.20 14.38
CA LYS A 52 -16.15 -4.42 14.17
C LYS A 52 -16.73 -4.86 15.50
N VAL A 53 -17.68 -5.80 15.46
CA VAL A 53 -18.24 -6.36 16.69
C VAL A 53 -17.10 -6.96 17.52
N GLY A 54 -16.88 -6.42 18.73
CA GLY A 54 -15.83 -6.87 19.65
C GLY A 54 -14.43 -6.31 19.42
N SER A 55 -14.22 -5.37 18.49
CA SER A 55 -12.91 -4.73 18.29
C SER A 55 -13.06 -3.30 17.80
N ASP A 56 -12.32 -2.37 18.41
CA ASP A 56 -12.27 -0.98 17.94
C ASP A 56 -11.56 -0.85 16.57
N ALA A 57 -11.72 0.32 15.95
CA ALA A 57 -11.16 0.59 14.63
C ALA A 57 -9.63 0.56 14.62
N GLU A 58 -8.99 0.97 15.72
CA GLU A 58 -7.54 1.00 15.87
C GLU A 58 -6.97 -0.43 15.89
N THR A 59 -7.60 -1.34 16.62
CA THR A 59 -7.25 -2.77 16.66
C THR A 59 -7.43 -3.41 15.28
N VAL A 60 -8.57 -3.16 14.61
CA VAL A 60 -8.84 -3.71 13.27
C VAL A 60 -7.82 -3.19 12.25
N TYR A 61 -7.49 -1.90 12.31
CA TYR A 61 -6.46 -1.29 11.48
C TYR A 61 -5.09 -1.92 11.74
N GLY A 62 -4.65 -1.95 13.00
CA GLY A 62 -3.34 -2.46 13.40
C GLY A 62 -3.13 -3.91 12.99
N VAL A 63 -4.09 -4.81 13.28
CA VAL A 63 -4.01 -6.21 12.86
C VAL A 63 -3.93 -6.33 11.34
N SER A 64 -4.70 -5.52 10.60
CA SER A 64 -4.68 -5.54 9.14
C SER A 64 -3.32 -5.11 8.60
N VAL A 65 -2.77 -4.00 9.09
CA VAL A 65 -1.45 -3.49 8.67
C VAL A 65 -0.35 -4.50 8.98
N GLU A 66 -0.34 -5.09 10.17
CA GLU A 66 0.64 -6.12 10.54
C GLU A 66 0.51 -7.39 9.68
N CYS A 67 -0.71 -7.76 9.27
CA CYS A 67 -0.92 -8.86 8.32
C CYS A 67 -0.38 -8.56 6.91
N PHE A 68 -0.12 -7.31 6.55
CA PHE A 68 0.43 -6.96 5.24
C PHE A 68 1.95 -6.79 5.27
N ARG A 69 2.47 -6.30 6.40
CA ARG A 69 3.86 -5.90 6.57
C ARG A 69 4.80 -7.07 6.27
N GLY A 70 5.65 -6.89 5.28
CA GLY A 70 6.70 -7.86 4.90
C GLY A 70 6.21 -9.07 4.09
N GLU A 71 4.92 -9.44 4.19
CA GLU A 71 4.35 -10.53 3.37
C GLU A 71 3.77 -10.03 2.05
N PHE A 72 2.94 -8.99 2.09
CA PHE A 72 2.21 -8.50 0.91
C PHE A 72 2.58 -7.07 0.52
N ALA A 73 3.04 -6.25 1.47
CA ALA A 73 3.45 -4.89 1.21
C ALA A 73 4.54 -4.43 2.18
N GLU A 74 5.33 -3.47 1.72
CA GLU A 74 6.11 -2.62 2.60
C GLU A 74 5.21 -1.46 3.06
N VAL A 75 5.25 -1.17 4.36
CA VAL A 75 4.42 -0.13 4.99
C VAL A 75 5.29 1.10 5.18
N MET A 76 4.84 2.24 4.68
CA MET A 76 5.60 3.49 4.70
C MET A 76 4.75 4.67 5.17
N GLU A 77 5.37 5.66 5.80
CA GLU A 77 4.71 6.88 6.18
C GLU A 77 4.38 7.76 4.97
N THR A 78 3.25 8.48 5.04
CA THR A 78 2.84 9.41 3.98
C THR A 78 3.94 10.41 3.63
N VAL A 79 4.66 10.93 4.63
CA VAL A 79 5.74 11.90 4.43
C VAL A 79 6.94 11.31 3.69
N GLU A 80 7.25 10.04 3.92
CA GLU A 80 8.36 9.34 3.25
C GLU A 80 8.02 9.10 1.77
N VAL A 81 6.79 8.69 1.50
CA VAL A 81 6.27 8.46 0.15
C VAL A 81 6.27 9.76 -0.65
N VAL A 82 5.70 10.84 -0.11
CA VAL A 82 5.68 12.15 -0.77
C VAL A 82 7.11 12.66 -0.99
N GLY A 83 7.99 12.52 0.00
CA GLY A 83 9.40 12.89 -0.13
C GLY A 83 10.12 12.10 -1.24
N ALA A 84 9.86 10.80 -1.35
CA ALA A 84 10.44 9.95 -2.39
C ALA A 84 9.97 10.36 -3.79
N VAL A 85 8.66 10.57 -3.98
CA VAL A 85 8.09 11.02 -5.26
C VAL A 85 8.62 12.41 -5.64
N GLY A 86 8.73 13.31 -4.67
CA GLY A 86 9.32 14.64 -4.88
C GLY A 86 10.73 14.58 -5.44
N ARG A 87 11.60 13.70 -4.90
CA ARG A 87 12.97 13.51 -5.39
C ARG A 87 13.02 12.92 -6.81
N LEU A 88 12.15 11.96 -7.13
CA LEU A 88 12.07 11.36 -8.46
C LEU A 88 11.68 12.39 -9.54
N ASN A 89 10.72 13.28 -9.22
CA ASN A 89 10.27 14.31 -10.15
C ASN A 89 11.31 15.39 -10.45
N VAL A 90 12.24 15.67 -9.52
CA VAL A 90 13.34 16.60 -9.75
C VAL A 90 14.37 15.98 -10.71
N ASN A 91 14.64 14.68 -10.58
CA ASN A 91 15.61 13.97 -11.41
C ASN A 91 15.14 13.68 -12.84
N HIS A 92 13.85 13.83 -13.15
CA HIS A 92 13.27 13.63 -14.48
C HIS A 92 13.16 14.94 -15.30
N LYS A 93 13.58 16.08 -14.74
CA LYS A 93 13.52 17.42 -15.38
C LYS A 93 14.84 17.90 -16.03
N THR A 94 15.83 17.02 -16.16
CA THR A 94 17.07 17.23 -16.96
C THR A 94 17.03 16.39 -18.21
#